data_AF-A0A520TFY3-F1
#
_entry.id   AF-A0A520TFY3-F1
#
_cell.length_a   1.000
_cell.length_b   1.000
_cell.length_c   1.000
_cell.angle_alpha   90.00
_cell.angle_beta   90.00
_cell.angle_gamma   90.00
#
_symmetry.space_group_name_H-M   'P 1'
#
loop_
_entity.id
_entity.type
_entity.pdbx_description
1 polymer ?
#
loop_
_entity_poly.entity_id
_entity_poly.type
_entity_poly.pdbx_seq_one_letter_code
_entity_poly.pdbx_strand_id
1 'polypeptide(L)'
;MAKRKESKPGLPLWYDQGKAAQWQLENSKELSIANHLAVYAENNGLSVRMLKRYVALKEFVDENFHQHIGKFTDQTPYSSIEELLKLHKLNPAKAAQIAESVISGQTIAAGVKHLIELETKDSGGRNVDNTRSEARKAAFQLQHAVVNHVNKHPADFGLSGTWKEIDLSGLSIKPDLGFETAKGKRVAIEIRYFSMNSSTAFFHQALTKYAWLQMSFFDEVYLAVNQDAVDLVGVYEKDFRTWTGKKLNILAIPLV
;
A
#
# COMPACT_ATOMS: atom_id res chain seq x y z
N MET A 1 5.11 19.24 -28.14
CA MET A 1 5.43 19.43 -26.71
C MET A 1 4.46 20.43 -26.12
N ALA A 2 3.53 20.00 -25.25
CA ALA A 2 2.66 20.93 -24.55
C ALA A 2 3.51 21.79 -23.59
N LYS A 3 3.37 23.12 -23.67
CA LYS A 3 4.03 24.04 -22.74
C LYS A 3 3.55 23.74 -21.33
N ARG A 4 4.48 23.51 -20.39
CA ARG A 4 4.14 23.36 -18.96
C ARG A 4 3.41 24.63 -18.50
N LYS A 5 2.24 24.48 -17.89
CA LYS A 5 1.53 25.60 -17.26
C LYS A 5 2.38 26.09 -16.08
N GLU A 6 2.77 27.35 -16.13
CA GLU A 6 3.41 28.05 -15.02
C GLU A 6 2.37 28.36 -13.94
N SER A 7 2.77 28.31 -12.68
CA SER A 7 1.90 28.67 -11.56
C SER A 7 1.65 30.17 -11.54
N LYS A 8 0.59 30.58 -10.84
CA LYS A 8 0.40 32.00 -10.50
C LYS A 8 1.56 32.45 -9.61
N PRO A 9 2.00 33.72 -9.71
CA PRO A 9 3.05 34.25 -8.86
C PRO A 9 2.74 33.97 -7.37
N GLY A 10 3.65 33.29 -6.68
CA GLY A 10 3.56 33.00 -5.24
C GLY A 10 2.81 31.73 -4.85
N LEU A 11 2.24 30.93 -5.77
CA LEU A 11 1.67 29.62 -5.46
C LEU A 11 2.53 28.49 -6.03
N PRO A 12 2.69 27.36 -5.31
CA PRO A 12 3.38 26.21 -5.84
C PRO A 12 2.50 25.50 -6.89
N LEU A 13 3.15 24.95 -7.91
CA LEU A 13 2.49 24.32 -9.06
C LEU A 13 1.46 23.25 -8.65
N TRP A 14 1.75 22.44 -7.63
CA TRP A 14 0.85 21.39 -7.17
C TRP A 14 -0.47 21.95 -6.61
N TYR A 15 -0.43 23.13 -5.98
CA TYR A 15 -1.60 23.76 -5.37
C TYR A 15 -2.52 24.33 -6.47
N ASP A 16 -1.94 25.00 -7.47
CA ASP A 16 -2.68 25.46 -8.66
C ASP A 16 -3.27 24.28 -9.45
N GLN A 17 -2.50 23.20 -9.59
CA GLN A 17 -2.98 21.97 -10.23
C GLN A 17 -4.12 21.31 -9.43
N GLY A 18 -4.05 21.34 -8.10
CA GLY A 18 -5.12 20.89 -7.21
C GLY A 18 -6.39 21.72 -7.38
N LYS A 19 -6.27 23.06 -7.41
CA LYS A 19 -7.39 23.98 -7.64
C LYS A 19 -8.06 23.75 -9.01
N ALA A 20 -7.25 23.60 -10.05
CA ALA A 20 -7.76 23.34 -11.39
C ALA A 20 -8.44 21.95 -11.48
N ALA A 21 -7.87 20.92 -10.84
CA ALA A 21 -8.48 19.59 -10.79
C ALA A 21 -9.80 19.59 -10.00
N GLN A 22 -9.87 20.32 -8.88
CA GLN A 22 -11.12 20.50 -8.12
C GLN A 22 -12.19 21.18 -8.99
N TRP A 23 -11.83 22.24 -9.72
CA TRP A 23 -12.76 22.91 -10.62
C TRP A 23 -13.30 21.97 -11.72
N GLN A 24 -12.44 21.10 -12.28
CA GLN A 24 -12.85 20.09 -13.25
C GLN A 24 -13.84 19.08 -12.64
N LEU A 25 -13.62 18.65 -11.39
CA LEU A 25 -14.52 17.74 -10.67
C LEU A 25 -15.90 18.38 -10.40
N GLU A 26 -15.93 19.67 -10.08
CA GLU A 26 -17.16 20.39 -9.70
C GLU A 26 -17.97 20.90 -10.91
N ASN A 27 -17.33 21.17 -12.05
CA ASN A 27 -17.95 21.85 -13.20
C ASN A 27 -18.15 20.96 -14.44
N SER A 28 -17.68 19.71 -14.43
CA SER A 28 -17.93 18.79 -15.54
C SER A 28 -19.40 18.34 -15.55
N LYS A 29 -20.24 19.05 -16.32
CA LYS A 29 -21.66 18.71 -16.54
C LYS A 29 -21.91 17.75 -17.72
N GLU A 30 -20.90 17.44 -18.54
CA GLU A 30 -21.04 16.56 -19.71
C GLU A 30 -19.89 15.55 -19.79
N LEU A 31 -20.21 14.27 -20.00
CA LEU A 31 -19.30 13.10 -20.01
C LEU A 31 -18.63 12.78 -18.67
N SER A 32 -18.37 11.49 -18.43
CA SER A 32 -17.99 10.97 -17.11
C SER A 32 -16.82 11.78 -16.49
N ILE A 33 -16.99 12.21 -15.24
CA ILE A 33 -15.99 12.93 -14.43
C ILE A 33 -14.59 12.25 -14.52
N ALA A 34 -14.58 10.92 -14.67
CA ALA A 34 -13.38 10.12 -14.86
C ALA A 34 -12.59 10.47 -16.14
N ASN A 35 -13.26 10.76 -17.26
CA ASN A 35 -12.61 11.11 -18.52
C ASN A 35 -11.99 12.50 -18.50
N HIS A 36 -12.68 13.49 -17.91
CA HIS A 36 -12.15 14.87 -17.80
C HIS A 36 -10.91 14.95 -16.92
N LEU A 37 -10.94 14.28 -15.76
CA LEU A 37 -9.79 14.26 -14.86
C LEU A 37 -8.61 13.48 -15.47
N ALA A 38 -8.87 12.42 -16.25
CA ALA A 38 -7.84 11.67 -16.97
C ALA A 38 -7.17 12.51 -18.07
N VAL A 39 -7.95 13.20 -18.90
CA VAL A 39 -7.43 14.10 -19.94
C VAL A 39 -6.65 15.27 -19.32
N TYR A 40 -7.14 15.84 -18.22
CA TYR A 40 -6.41 16.89 -17.50
C TYR A 40 -5.09 16.35 -16.90
N ALA A 41 -5.09 15.12 -16.37
CA ALA A 41 -3.88 14.48 -15.85
C ALA A 41 -2.84 14.28 -16.95
N GLU A 42 -3.25 13.71 -18.08
CA GLU A 42 -2.39 13.45 -19.23
C GLU A 42 -1.75 14.75 -19.77
N ASN A 43 -2.57 15.80 -19.95
CA ASN A 43 -2.10 17.10 -20.43
C ASN A 43 -1.09 17.80 -19.50
N ASN A 44 -1.05 17.41 -18.22
CA ASN A 44 -0.11 17.93 -17.23
C ASN A 44 1.01 16.94 -16.88
N GLY A 45 1.08 15.79 -17.54
CA GLY A 45 2.08 14.74 -17.26
C GLY A 45 1.92 14.11 -15.87
N LEU A 46 0.70 14.05 -15.36
CA LEU A 46 0.36 13.51 -14.03
C LEU A 46 -0.52 12.27 -14.16
N SER A 47 -0.54 11.45 -13.12
CA SER A 47 -1.57 10.41 -12.97
C SER A 47 -2.83 10.99 -12.31
N VAL A 48 -3.99 10.41 -12.61
CA VAL A 48 -5.26 10.75 -11.93
C VAL A 48 -5.13 10.63 -10.41
N ARG A 49 -4.37 9.64 -9.93
CA ARG A 49 -4.08 9.46 -8.51
C ARG A 49 -3.31 10.65 -7.92
N MET A 50 -2.34 11.20 -8.64
CA MET A 50 -1.56 12.36 -8.18
C MET A 50 -2.43 13.62 -8.13
N LEU A 51 -3.29 13.84 -9.13
CA LEU A 51 -4.23 14.97 -9.09
C LEU A 51 -5.20 14.90 -7.92
N LYS A 52 -5.81 13.73 -7.67
CA LYS A 52 -6.68 13.53 -6.50
C LYS A 52 -5.95 13.82 -5.19
N ARG A 53 -4.66 13.49 -5.13
CA ARG A 53 -3.81 13.84 -3.98
C ARG A 53 -3.60 15.34 -3.85
N TYR A 54 -3.34 16.07 -4.94
CA TYR A 54 -3.20 17.52 -4.90
C TYR A 54 -4.49 18.23 -4.49
N VAL A 55 -5.65 17.74 -4.94
CA VAL A 55 -6.96 18.23 -4.48
C VAL A 55 -7.08 18.08 -2.97
N ALA A 56 -6.85 16.88 -2.43
CA ALA A 56 -6.96 16.62 -0.99
C ALA A 56 -5.98 17.46 -0.14
N LEU A 57 -4.75 17.66 -0.61
CA LEU A 57 -3.77 18.50 0.10
C LEU A 57 -4.15 19.99 0.04
N LYS A 58 -4.70 20.45 -1.08
CA LYS A 58 -5.21 21.81 -1.22
C LYS A 58 -6.43 22.04 -0.31
N GLU A 59 -7.38 21.11 -0.27
CA GLU A 59 -8.56 21.18 0.61
C GLU A 59 -8.13 21.23 2.07
N PHE A 60 -7.19 20.38 2.47
CA PHE A 60 -6.62 20.41 3.81
C PHE A 60 -6.05 21.79 4.19
N VAL A 61 -5.26 22.41 3.31
CA VAL A 61 -4.69 23.74 3.57
C VAL A 61 -5.78 24.81 3.64
N ASP A 62 -6.76 24.78 2.72
CA ASP A 62 -7.87 25.74 2.70
C ASP A 62 -8.75 25.62 3.96
N GLU A 63 -9.02 24.42 4.43
CA GLU A 63 -9.89 24.22 5.59
C GLU A 63 -9.21 24.56 6.91
N ASN A 64 -7.91 24.26 7.04
CA ASN A 64 -7.23 24.30 8.34
C ASN A 64 -6.25 25.48 8.48
N PHE A 65 -5.75 26.01 7.35
CA PHE A 65 -4.65 26.98 7.33
C PHE A 65 -4.82 28.09 6.27
N HIS A 66 -6.06 28.44 5.91
CA HIS A 66 -6.34 29.44 4.87
C HIS A 66 -5.60 30.77 5.07
N GLN A 67 -5.44 31.21 6.32
CA GLN A 67 -4.74 32.44 6.68
C GLN A 67 -3.27 32.46 6.25
N HIS A 68 -2.67 31.28 6.01
CA HIS A 68 -1.27 31.14 5.61
C HIS A 68 -1.09 30.95 4.10
N ILE A 69 -2.15 30.81 3.28
CA ILE A 69 -2.04 30.57 1.83
C ILE A 69 -1.20 31.67 1.14
N GLY A 70 -1.33 32.92 1.58
CA GLY A 70 -0.53 34.04 1.04
C GLY A 70 0.98 33.97 1.31
N LYS A 71 1.43 33.00 2.13
CA LYS A 71 2.84 32.77 2.46
C LYS A 71 3.49 31.71 1.59
N PHE A 72 2.74 31.05 0.71
CA PHE A 72 3.30 30.06 -0.20
C PHE A 72 4.48 30.61 -0.99
N THR A 73 5.41 29.71 -1.29
CA THR A 73 6.45 29.95 -2.30
C THR A 73 6.19 29.00 -3.47
N ASP A 74 6.65 29.39 -4.66
CA ASP A 74 6.65 28.53 -5.85
C ASP A 74 7.43 27.22 -5.62
N GLN A 75 8.37 27.23 -4.67
CA GLN A 75 9.19 26.09 -4.29
C GLN A 75 8.61 25.22 -3.17
N THR A 76 7.50 25.61 -2.52
CA THR A 76 6.93 24.84 -1.41
C THR A 76 6.50 23.44 -1.91
N PRO A 77 7.18 22.36 -1.48
CA PRO A 77 6.95 21.05 -2.06
C PRO A 77 5.71 20.40 -1.44
N TYR A 78 4.90 19.73 -2.27
CA TYR A 78 3.67 19.07 -1.81
C TYR A 78 3.93 18.02 -0.72
N SER A 79 5.13 17.41 -0.70
CA SER A 79 5.53 16.43 0.30
C SER A 79 5.59 17.02 1.71
N SER A 80 5.99 18.29 1.86
CA SER A 80 5.97 18.95 3.17
C SER A 80 4.54 19.15 3.67
N ILE A 81 3.59 19.45 2.78
CA ILE A 81 2.16 19.55 3.12
C ILE A 81 1.57 18.17 3.41
N GLU A 82 2.01 17.13 2.72
CA GLU A 82 1.61 15.75 3.00
C GLU A 82 2.07 15.31 4.41
N GLU A 83 3.28 15.67 4.83
CA GLU A 83 3.73 15.43 6.21
C GLU A 83 2.98 16.33 7.22
N LEU A 84 2.70 17.59 6.89
CA LEU A 84 1.91 18.47 7.76
C LEU A 84 0.49 17.93 8.00
N LEU A 85 -0.14 17.35 6.97
CA LEU A 85 -1.42 16.66 7.10
C LEU A 85 -1.34 15.48 8.06
N LYS A 86 -0.25 14.70 8.02
CA LYS A 86 -0.05 13.59 8.96
C LYS A 86 0.16 14.09 10.37
N LEU A 87 0.98 15.13 10.55
CA LEU A 87 1.18 15.77 11.85
C LEU A 87 -0.13 16.33 12.37
N HIS A 88 -0.95 16.97 11.54
CA HIS A 88 -2.26 17.50 11.96
C HIS A 88 -3.20 16.41 12.45
N LYS A 89 -3.20 15.23 11.81
CA LYS A 89 -3.98 14.07 12.28
C LYS A 89 -3.48 13.52 13.62
N LEU A 90 -2.19 13.65 13.91
CA LEU A 90 -1.58 13.18 15.15
C LEU A 90 -1.73 14.20 16.29
N ASN A 91 -1.37 15.45 16.02
CA ASN A 91 -1.39 16.57 16.94
C ASN A 91 -1.74 17.87 16.18
N PRO A 92 -3.04 18.24 16.12
CA PRO A 92 -3.49 19.44 15.41
C PRO A 92 -2.84 20.73 15.93
N ALA A 93 -2.62 20.83 17.26
CA ALA A 93 -2.02 22.01 17.88
C ALA A 93 -0.57 22.18 17.44
N LYS A 94 0.22 21.09 17.39
CA LYS A 94 1.60 21.13 16.90
C LYS A 94 1.66 21.46 15.41
N ALA A 95 0.76 20.91 14.62
CA ALA A 95 0.66 21.24 13.20
C ALA A 95 0.37 22.73 12.99
N ALA A 96 -0.55 23.32 13.76
CA ALA A 96 -0.85 24.75 13.71
C ALA A 96 0.38 25.62 14.06
N GLN A 97 1.20 25.20 15.04
CA GLN A 97 2.42 25.92 15.41
C GLN A 97 3.46 26.02 14.27
N ILE A 98 3.55 24.99 13.43
CA ILE A 98 4.56 24.95 12.35
C ILE A 98 3.99 25.25 10.96
N ALA A 99 2.66 25.38 10.82
CA ALA A 99 1.98 25.47 9.53
C ALA A 99 2.52 26.60 8.64
N GLU A 100 2.73 27.80 9.20
CA GLU A 100 3.29 28.93 8.45
C GLU A 100 4.70 28.63 7.90
N SER A 101 5.56 28.03 8.72
CA SER A 101 6.93 27.68 8.33
C SER A 101 6.96 26.59 7.25
N VAL A 102 6.03 25.63 7.30
CA VAL A 102 5.89 24.61 6.27
C VAL A 102 5.33 25.19 4.97
N ILE A 103 4.27 26.01 5.06
CA ILE A 103 3.61 26.62 3.89
C ILE A 103 4.54 27.61 3.17
N SER A 104 5.36 28.35 3.91
CA SER A 104 6.40 29.23 3.36
C SER A 104 7.65 28.48 2.85
N GLY A 105 7.71 27.16 2.97
CA GLY A 105 8.82 26.34 2.49
C GLY A 105 10.07 26.37 3.38
N GLN A 106 10.04 27.08 4.51
CA GLN A 106 11.14 27.12 5.49
C GLN A 106 11.34 25.77 6.19
N THR A 107 10.26 25.04 6.45
CA THR A 107 10.33 23.67 6.98
C THR A 107 9.99 22.66 5.89
N ILE A 108 11.01 21.88 5.50
CA ILE A 108 10.85 20.79 4.54
C ILE A 108 10.28 19.52 5.18
N ALA A 109 9.79 18.59 4.35
CA ALA A 109 9.18 17.32 4.76
C ALA A 109 10.01 16.54 5.80
N ALA A 110 11.34 16.51 5.68
CA ALA A 110 12.21 15.83 6.63
C ALA A 110 12.12 16.43 8.06
N GLY A 111 12.01 17.75 8.17
CA GLY A 111 11.82 18.43 9.45
C GLY A 111 10.47 18.13 10.08
N VAL A 112 9.40 18.10 9.27
CA VAL A 112 8.05 17.73 9.75
C VAL A 112 8.01 16.26 10.19
N LYS A 113 8.65 15.37 9.43
CA LYS A 113 8.76 13.95 9.76
C LYS A 113 9.48 13.73 11.10
N HIS A 114 10.56 14.46 11.35
CA HIS A 114 11.25 14.40 12.64
C HIS A 114 10.35 14.85 13.80
N LEU A 115 9.53 15.90 13.60
CA LEU A 115 8.55 16.31 14.61
C LEU A 115 7.48 15.25 14.85
N ILE A 116 6.97 14.58 13.80
CA ILE A 116 6.07 13.43 13.95
C ILE A 116 6.75 12.34 14.78
N GLU A 117 8.01 12.02 14.51
CA GLU A 117 8.78 11.02 15.28
C GLU A 117 8.91 11.42 16.76
N LEU A 118 9.10 12.71 17.08
CA LEU A 118 9.15 13.19 18.47
C LEU A 118 7.78 13.11 19.15
N GLU A 119 6.72 13.58 18.49
CA GLU A 119 5.34 13.56 19.02
C GLU A 119 4.86 12.11 19.24
N THR A 120 5.22 11.18 18.36
CA THR A 120 4.92 9.75 18.55
C THR A 120 5.69 9.11 19.71
N LYS A 121 6.89 9.62 20.06
CA LYS A 121 7.68 9.14 21.21
C LYS A 121 7.17 9.70 22.54
N ASP A 122 6.79 10.98 22.58
CA ASP A 122 6.36 11.66 23.82
C ASP A 122 4.93 11.29 24.25
N SER A 123 4.07 10.87 23.32
CA SER A 123 2.66 10.55 23.61
C SER A 123 2.44 9.19 24.31
N GLY A 124 3.48 8.48 24.74
CA GLY A 124 3.35 7.10 25.26
C GLY A 124 2.63 6.14 24.30
N GLY A 125 2.61 6.50 23.01
CA GLY A 125 1.78 5.87 22.00
C GLY A 125 2.44 4.61 21.47
N ARG A 126 1.75 3.47 21.59
CA ARG A 126 2.15 2.20 20.97
C ARG A 126 2.40 2.39 19.47
N ASN A 127 3.66 2.58 19.11
CA ASN A 127 4.40 1.81 18.12
C ASN A 127 3.68 1.49 16.79
N VAL A 128 2.96 2.38 16.12
CA VAL A 128 2.43 2.04 14.78
C VAL A 128 3.56 1.78 13.77
N ASP A 129 4.67 2.53 13.86
CA ASP A 129 5.85 2.30 13.01
C ASP A 129 6.68 1.08 13.43
N ASN A 130 6.77 0.80 14.73
CA ASN A 130 7.44 -0.41 15.22
C ASN A 130 6.59 -1.66 14.99
N THR A 131 5.27 -1.63 15.15
CA THR A 131 4.38 -2.75 14.81
C THR A 131 4.34 -3.00 13.30
N ARG A 132 4.46 -1.96 12.46
CA ARG A 132 4.61 -2.12 11.01
C ARG A 132 6.00 -2.61 10.63
N SER A 133 7.05 -2.18 11.33
CA SER A 133 8.42 -2.67 11.18
C SER A 133 8.56 -4.13 11.65
N GLU A 134 7.94 -4.48 12.77
CA GLU A 134 7.86 -5.83 13.33
C GLU A 134 7.03 -6.75 12.44
N ALA A 135 5.87 -6.31 11.93
CA ALA A 135 5.09 -7.10 10.99
C ALA A 135 5.86 -7.33 9.67
N ARG A 136 6.64 -6.35 9.20
CA ARG A 136 7.53 -6.51 8.04
C ARG A 136 8.68 -7.47 8.34
N LYS A 137 9.31 -7.35 9.52
CA LYS A 137 10.38 -8.23 9.97
C LYS A 137 9.86 -9.67 10.13
N ALA A 138 8.68 -9.85 10.72
CA ALA A 138 8.03 -11.14 10.87
C ALA A 138 7.60 -11.73 9.52
N ALA A 139 7.09 -10.91 8.59
CA ALA A 139 6.79 -11.36 7.23
C ALA A 139 8.06 -11.81 6.47
N PHE A 140 9.17 -11.09 6.65
CA PHE A 140 10.47 -11.48 6.09
C PHE A 140 11.00 -12.78 6.72
N GLN A 141 10.91 -12.91 8.04
CA GLN A 141 11.25 -14.15 8.75
C GLN A 141 10.38 -15.33 8.28
N LEU A 142 9.09 -15.10 8.05
CA LEU A 142 8.18 -16.11 7.49
C LEU A 142 8.63 -16.55 6.10
N GLN A 143 8.99 -15.63 5.21
CA GLN A 143 9.49 -15.97 3.88
C GLN A 143 10.73 -16.87 3.96
N HIS A 144 11.70 -16.51 4.80
CA HIS A 144 12.88 -17.34 5.04
C HIS A 144 12.54 -18.70 5.66
N ALA A 145 11.64 -18.74 6.63
CA ALA A 145 11.19 -19.97 7.25
C ALA A 145 10.51 -20.91 6.24
N VAL A 146 9.66 -20.37 5.35
CA VAL A 146 9.03 -21.14 4.27
C VAL A 146 10.07 -21.71 3.32
N VAL A 147 11.02 -20.91 2.84
CA VAL A 147 12.08 -21.40 1.94
C VAL A 147 12.89 -22.51 2.61
N ASN A 148 13.26 -22.34 3.88
CA ASN A 148 13.94 -23.37 4.65
C ASN A 148 13.08 -24.63 4.83
N HIS A 149 11.78 -24.48 5.06
CA HIS A 149 10.84 -25.60 5.22
C HIS A 149 10.66 -26.36 3.91
N VAL A 150 10.53 -25.67 2.77
CA VAL A 150 10.49 -26.30 1.43
C VAL A 150 11.74 -27.14 1.21
N ASN A 151 12.93 -26.63 1.57
CA ASN A 151 14.18 -27.36 1.37
C ASN A 151 14.34 -28.57 2.30
N LYS A 152 13.84 -28.49 3.54
CA LYS A 152 13.98 -29.57 4.54
C LYS A 152 12.85 -30.60 4.47
N HIS A 153 11.64 -30.15 4.15
CA HIS A 153 10.40 -30.92 4.17
C HIS A 153 9.58 -30.68 2.87
N PRO A 154 10.15 -30.92 1.68
CA PRO A 154 9.47 -30.63 0.42
C PRO A 154 8.15 -31.41 0.25
N ALA A 155 8.05 -32.59 0.87
CA ALA A 155 6.86 -33.43 0.82
C ALA A 155 5.60 -32.75 1.39
N ASP A 156 5.75 -31.82 2.34
CA ASP A 156 4.63 -31.07 2.93
C ASP A 156 3.93 -30.17 1.90
N PHE A 157 4.66 -29.77 0.85
CA PHE A 157 4.17 -28.99 -0.29
C PHE A 157 3.85 -29.89 -1.51
N GLY A 158 3.73 -31.20 -1.31
CA GLY A 158 3.49 -32.13 -2.41
C GLY A 158 4.67 -32.23 -3.40
N LEU A 159 5.85 -31.73 -3.01
CA LEU A 159 7.09 -31.82 -3.77
C LEU A 159 7.80 -33.11 -3.37
N SER A 160 7.68 -34.14 -4.20
CA SER A 160 8.33 -35.44 -4.01
C SER A 160 9.26 -35.75 -5.18
N GLY A 161 10.36 -36.44 -4.89
CA GLY A 161 11.40 -36.73 -5.89
C GLY A 161 12.14 -35.46 -6.33
N THR A 162 12.55 -35.42 -7.60
CA THR A 162 13.24 -34.25 -8.17
C THR A 162 12.23 -33.16 -8.53
N TRP A 163 12.56 -31.92 -8.17
CA TRP A 163 11.79 -30.72 -8.49
C TRP A 163 12.75 -29.56 -8.79
N LYS A 164 12.23 -28.53 -9.46
CA LYS A 164 12.94 -27.29 -9.77
C LYS A 164 12.05 -26.09 -9.53
N GLU A 165 12.64 -24.96 -9.17
CA GLU A 165 11.96 -23.67 -9.20
C GLU A 165 11.69 -23.26 -10.65
N ILE A 166 10.53 -22.65 -10.92
CA ILE A 166 10.14 -22.20 -12.26
C ILE A 166 10.19 -20.68 -12.39
N ASP A 167 10.46 -20.19 -13.59
CA ASP A 167 10.40 -18.77 -13.88
C ASP A 167 8.95 -18.27 -13.87
N LEU A 168 8.68 -17.30 -13.00
CA LEU A 168 7.38 -16.66 -12.82
C LEU A 168 7.25 -15.36 -13.62
N SER A 169 8.29 -14.92 -14.34
CA SER A 169 8.36 -13.61 -15.01
C SER A 169 7.18 -13.31 -15.94
N GLY A 170 6.66 -14.35 -16.62
CA GLY A 170 5.56 -14.25 -17.59
C GLY A 170 4.14 -14.35 -17.03
N LEU A 171 3.95 -14.58 -15.73
CA LEU A 171 2.61 -14.72 -15.14
C LEU A 171 2.01 -13.37 -14.75
N SER A 172 0.72 -13.17 -15.03
CA SER A 172 -0.04 -11.97 -14.62
C SER A 172 -0.30 -11.94 -13.12
N ILE A 173 -0.47 -13.12 -12.51
CA ILE A 173 -0.60 -13.31 -11.06
C ILE A 173 0.50 -14.30 -10.66
N LYS A 174 1.50 -13.78 -9.94
CA LYS A 174 2.70 -14.54 -9.55
C LYS A 174 2.56 -15.01 -8.10
N PRO A 175 2.77 -16.30 -7.80
CA PRO A 175 2.95 -16.73 -6.41
C PRO A 175 4.28 -16.18 -5.85
N ASP A 176 4.49 -16.32 -4.55
CA ASP A 176 5.78 -15.96 -3.94
C ASP A 176 6.87 -16.98 -4.32
N LEU A 177 6.51 -18.27 -4.40
CA LEU A 177 7.37 -19.35 -4.90
C LEU A 177 6.59 -20.25 -5.88
N GLY A 178 7.29 -20.80 -6.87
CA GLY A 178 6.70 -21.75 -7.81
C GLY A 178 7.67 -22.86 -8.19
N PHE A 179 7.16 -24.09 -8.24
CA PHE A 179 7.96 -25.29 -8.50
C PHE A 179 7.30 -26.19 -9.53
N GLU A 180 8.13 -26.98 -10.21
CA GLU A 180 7.69 -28.06 -11.11
C GLU A 180 8.40 -29.36 -10.70
N THR A 181 7.61 -30.40 -10.46
CA THR A 181 8.12 -31.75 -10.19
C THR A 181 8.58 -32.43 -11.48
N ALA A 182 9.40 -33.48 -11.38
CA ALA A 182 9.79 -34.29 -12.54
C ALA A 182 8.61 -34.89 -13.33
N LYS A 183 7.44 -35.02 -12.70
CA LYS A 183 6.20 -35.51 -13.34
C LYS A 183 5.39 -34.38 -14.00
N GLY A 184 5.92 -33.16 -14.07
CA GLY A 184 5.27 -31.99 -14.67
C GLY A 184 4.22 -31.31 -13.78
N LYS A 185 3.97 -31.82 -12.56
CA LYS A 185 3.07 -31.17 -11.60
C LYS A 185 3.66 -29.84 -11.15
N ARG A 186 2.89 -28.77 -11.25
CA ARG A 186 3.23 -27.40 -10.87
C ARG A 186 2.62 -27.04 -9.54
N VAL A 187 3.45 -26.58 -8.62
CA VAL A 187 3.07 -26.20 -7.26
C VAL A 187 3.37 -24.71 -7.06
N ALA A 188 2.38 -23.96 -6.60
CA ALA A 188 2.54 -22.58 -6.14
C ALA A 188 2.51 -22.52 -4.62
N ILE A 189 3.34 -21.66 -4.04
CA ILE A 189 3.30 -21.33 -2.62
C ILE A 189 3.10 -19.82 -2.49
N GLU A 190 2.02 -19.43 -1.83
CA GLU A 190 1.73 -18.06 -1.47
C GLU A 190 2.01 -17.86 0.02
N ILE A 191 2.83 -16.88 0.37
CA ILE A 191 3.31 -16.65 1.72
C ILE A 191 2.62 -15.44 2.32
N ARG A 192 1.89 -15.63 3.42
CA ARG A 192 1.15 -14.54 4.08
C ARG A 192 1.34 -14.54 5.58
N TYR A 193 1.92 -13.45 6.07
CA TYR A 193 1.93 -13.15 7.49
C TYR A 193 0.63 -12.47 7.89
N PHE A 194 -0.04 -13.03 8.88
CA PHE A 194 -1.23 -12.47 9.49
C PHE A 194 -0.97 -12.23 10.98
N SER A 195 -1.10 -10.97 11.40
CA SER A 195 -1.19 -10.63 12.81
C SER A 195 -2.65 -10.62 13.28
N MET A 196 -2.87 -10.69 14.59
CA MET A 196 -4.21 -10.56 15.21
C MET A 196 -4.93 -9.25 14.85
N ASN A 197 -4.18 -8.22 14.43
CA ASN A 197 -4.72 -6.93 14.02
C ASN A 197 -4.93 -6.82 12.50
N SER A 198 -4.75 -7.90 11.75
CA SER A 198 -4.93 -7.90 10.30
C SER A 198 -6.40 -7.66 9.96
N SER A 199 -6.67 -6.65 9.15
CA SER A 199 -8.04 -6.35 8.72
C SER A 199 -8.64 -7.50 7.90
N THR A 200 -9.95 -7.71 8.00
CA THR A 200 -10.71 -8.67 7.18
C THR A 200 -10.45 -8.46 5.69
N ALA A 201 -10.32 -7.21 5.23
CA ALA A 201 -10.00 -6.89 3.83
C ALA A 201 -8.65 -7.48 3.38
N PHE A 202 -7.65 -7.52 4.26
CA PHE A 202 -6.34 -8.11 3.97
C PHE A 202 -6.44 -9.63 3.82
N PHE A 203 -7.24 -10.30 4.66
CA PHE A 203 -7.56 -11.72 4.49
C PHE A 203 -8.24 -12.00 3.16
N HIS A 204 -9.28 -11.24 2.81
CA HIS A 204 -9.95 -11.40 1.53
C HIS A 204 -8.99 -11.23 0.34
N GLN A 205 -8.09 -10.24 0.37
CA GLN A 205 -7.10 -10.08 -0.70
C GLN A 205 -6.18 -11.30 -0.84
N ALA A 206 -5.71 -11.86 0.28
CA ALA A 206 -4.88 -13.07 0.27
C ALA A 206 -5.64 -14.28 -0.30
N LEU A 207 -6.87 -14.49 0.15
CA LEU A 207 -7.73 -15.59 -0.30
C LEU A 207 -8.15 -15.42 -1.77
N THR A 208 -8.42 -14.20 -2.22
CA THR A 208 -8.69 -13.91 -3.63
C THR A 208 -7.48 -14.24 -4.48
N LYS A 209 -6.27 -13.81 -4.11
CA LYS A 209 -5.05 -14.17 -4.85
C LYS A 209 -4.84 -15.69 -4.90
N TYR A 210 -5.04 -16.38 -3.77
CA TYR A 210 -4.96 -17.84 -3.71
C TYR A 210 -5.98 -18.50 -4.66
N ALA A 211 -7.23 -18.05 -4.68
CA ALA A 211 -8.25 -18.56 -5.61
C ALA A 211 -7.82 -18.40 -7.07
N TRP A 212 -7.30 -17.23 -7.43
CA TRP A 212 -6.78 -16.98 -8.78
C TRP A 212 -5.67 -17.94 -9.13
N LEU A 213 -4.68 -18.13 -8.26
CA LEU A 213 -3.59 -19.09 -8.48
C LEU A 213 -4.12 -20.51 -8.68
N GLN A 214 -5.12 -20.92 -7.89
CA GLN A 214 -5.74 -22.26 -7.93
C GLN A 214 -6.66 -22.48 -9.15
N MET A 215 -7.05 -21.40 -9.84
CA MET A 215 -7.79 -21.44 -11.11
C MET A 215 -6.87 -21.24 -12.32
N SER A 216 -5.58 -21.01 -12.09
CA SER A 216 -4.60 -20.65 -13.12
C SER A 216 -3.64 -21.82 -13.42
N PHE A 217 -2.46 -21.46 -13.91
CA PHE A 217 -1.34 -22.31 -14.38
C PHE A 217 -0.84 -23.42 -13.42
N PHE A 218 -1.27 -23.44 -12.15
CA PHE A 218 -0.76 -24.35 -11.12
C PHE A 218 -1.74 -25.48 -10.81
N ASP A 219 -1.21 -26.70 -10.65
CA ASP A 219 -2.01 -27.88 -10.29
C ASP A 219 -2.35 -27.90 -8.80
N GLU A 220 -1.43 -27.40 -7.98
CA GLU A 220 -1.61 -27.29 -6.54
C GLU A 220 -1.09 -25.95 -6.02
N VAL A 221 -1.82 -25.39 -5.06
CA VAL A 221 -1.49 -24.10 -4.44
C VAL A 221 -1.52 -24.29 -2.94
N TYR A 222 -0.51 -23.77 -2.25
CA TYR A 222 -0.43 -23.74 -0.80
C TYR A 222 -0.43 -22.31 -0.30
N LEU A 223 -1.17 -22.06 0.78
CA LEU A 223 -1.10 -20.82 1.54
C LEU A 223 -0.25 -21.06 2.78
N ALA A 224 0.99 -20.60 2.77
CA ALA A 224 1.91 -20.68 3.90
C ALA A 224 1.74 -19.48 4.81
N VAL A 225 1.43 -19.72 6.09
CA VAL A 225 1.11 -18.68 7.08
C VAL A 225 1.91 -18.88 8.35
N ASN A 226 2.05 -17.82 9.17
CA ASN A 226 2.60 -17.98 10.52
C ASN A 226 1.69 -18.88 11.36
N GLN A 227 2.29 -19.74 12.19
CA GLN A 227 1.58 -20.74 13.01
C GLN A 227 0.40 -20.15 13.81
N ASP A 228 0.56 -18.97 14.38
CA ASP A 228 -0.47 -18.32 15.20
C ASP A 228 -1.71 -17.87 14.41
N ALA A 229 -1.63 -17.86 13.08
CA ALA A 229 -2.72 -17.43 12.20
C ALA A 229 -3.60 -18.58 11.70
N VAL A 230 -3.26 -19.84 12.00
CA VAL A 230 -3.96 -21.01 11.45
C VAL A 230 -5.44 -21.01 11.83
N ASP A 231 -5.76 -20.78 13.09
CA ASP A 231 -7.15 -20.74 13.57
C ASP A 231 -7.93 -19.62 12.89
N LEU A 232 -7.28 -18.47 12.71
CA LEU A 232 -7.88 -17.30 12.06
C LEU A 232 -8.15 -17.56 10.57
N VAL A 233 -7.24 -18.23 9.86
CA VAL A 233 -7.47 -18.63 8.46
C VAL A 233 -8.54 -19.73 8.38
N GLY A 234 -8.60 -20.64 9.35
CA GLY A 234 -9.63 -21.68 9.45
C GLY A 234 -11.05 -21.12 9.54
N VAL A 235 -11.24 -19.95 10.19
CA VAL A 235 -12.53 -19.23 10.19
C VAL A 235 -12.98 -18.89 8.77
N TYR A 236 -12.05 -18.43 7.91
CA TYR A 236 -12.35 -18.03 6.54
C TYR A 236 -12.31 -19.19 5.53
N GLU A 237 -11.85 -20.39 5.92
CA GLU A 237 -11.85 -21.58 5.05
C GLU A 237 -13.27 -21.95 4.62
N LYS A 238 -14.24 -21.85 5.54
CA LYS A 238 -15.65 -22.14 5.24
C LYS A 238 -16.21 -21.20 4.17
N ASP A 239 -15.94 -19.90 4.31
CA ASP A 239 -16.40 -18.88 3.36
C ASP A 239 -15.71 -19.04 2.00
N PHE A 240 -14.40 -19.32 2.02
CA PHE A 240 -13.63 -19.60 0.81
C PHE A 240 -14.15 -20.84 0.06
N ARG A 241 -14.43 -21.93 0.78
CA ARG A 241 -14.97 -23.16 0.19
C ARG A 241 -16.36 -22.94 -0.38
N THR A 242 -17.18 -22.14 0.29
CA THR A 242 -18.51 -21.75 -0.21
C THR A 242 -18.38 -20.96 -1.52
N TRP A 243 -17.39 -20.07 -1.61
CA TRP A 243 -17.16 -19.25 -2.80
C TRP A 243 -16.56 -20.03 -3.98
N THR A 244 -15.54 -20.86 -3.74
CA THR A 244 -14.73 -21.50 -4.81
C THR A 244 -15.07 -22.96 -5.05
N GLY A 245 -15.80 -23.61 -4.14
CA GLY A 245 -16.01 -25.06 -4.12
C GLY A 245 -14.77 -25.88 -3.78
N LYS A 246 -13.61 -25.25 -3.56
CA LYS A 246 -12.32 -25.91 -3.31
C LYS A 246 -11.88 -25.78 -1.86
N LYS A 247 -11.01 -26.69 -1.44
CA LYS A 247 -10.35 -26.62 -0.12
C LYS A 247 -9.11 -25.71 -0.21
N LEU A 248 -8.82 -25.01 0.89
CA LEU A 248 -7.54 -24.33 1.11
C LEU A 248 -6.50 -25.33 1.61
N ASN A 249 -5.35 -25.38 0.96
CA ASN A 249 -4.19 -26.09 1.47
C ASN A 249 -3.37 -25.11 2.31
N ILE A 250 -3.62 -25.11 3.62
CA ILE A 250 -2.95 -24.20 4.56
C ILE A 250 -1.74 -24.93 5.15
N LEU A 251 -0.58 -24.28 5.14
CA LEU A 251 0.62 -24.75 5.82
C LEU A 251 1.03 -23.75 6.89
N ALA A 252 1.08 -24.24 8.12
CA ALA A 252 1.48 -23.48 9.29
C ALA A 252 3.00 -23.55 9.44
N ILE A 253 3.65 -22.39 9.42
CA ILE A 253 5.11 -22.31 9.51
C ILE A 253 5.47 -21.60 10.81
N PRO A 254 6.23 -22.25 11.71
CA PRO A 254 6.71 -21.62 12.92
C PRO A 254 7.77 -20.57 12.59
N LEU A 255 7.67 -19.41 13.25
CA LEU A 255 8.74 -18.40 13.22
C LEU A 255 9.77 -18.78 14.30
N VAL A 256 11.05 -18.73 13.92
CA VAL A 256 12.20 -18.95 14.84
C VAL A 256 12.72 -17.61 15.33
#